data_AF-A0AAW9BCC4-F1
#
_entry.id   AF-A0AAW9BCC4-F1
#
_cell.length_a   1.000
_cell.length_b   1.000
_cell.length_c   1.000
_cell.angle_alpha   90.00
_cell.angle_beta   90.00
_cell.angle_gamma   90.00
#
_symmetry.space_group_name_H-M   'P 1'
#
loop_
_entity.id
_entity.type
_entity.pdbx_description
1 polymer ?
#
loop_
_entity_poly.entity_id
_entity_poly.type
_entity_poly.pdbx_seq_one_letter_code
_entity_poly.pdbx_strand_id
1 'polypeptide(L)' 'MARSKTSKVFELLGHKIQPGQRLEVEFEAAQLYTHSPLSIPVEIIHGKQEGPVLMVNAA' A
#
# COMPACT_ATOMS: atom_id res chain seq x y z
N MET A 1 3.83 -28.27 -13.06
CA MET A 1 4.09 -26.94 -12.47
C MET A 1 2.75 -26.25 -12.28
N ALA A 2 2.36 -25.91 -11.05
CA ALA A 2 1.11 -25.17 -10.83
C ALA A 2 1.29 -23.73 -11.35
N ARG A 3 0.41 -23.28 -12.24
CA ARG A 3 0.43 -21.91 -12.76
C ARG A 3 -0.06 -21.00 -11.63
N SER A 4 0.79 -20.11 -11.14
CA SER A 4 0.41 -19.17 -10.09
C SER A 4 -0.66 -18.21 -10.61
N LYS A 5 -1.70 -17.98 -9.81
CA LYS A 5 -2.86 -17.16 -10.18
C LYS A 5 -2.48 -15.68 -10.21
N THR A 6 -3.02 -14.92 -11.15
CA THR A 6 -2.76 -13.47 -11.24
C THR A 6 -3.46 -12.73 -10.09
N SER A 7 -2.78 -11.76 -9.48
CA SER A 7 -3.39 -10.90 -8.45
C SER A 7 -4.53 -10.06 -9.00
N LYS A 8 -5.50 -9.74 -8.15
CA LYS A 8 -6.58 -8.80 -8.47
C LYS A 8 -6.19 -7.38 -8.10
N VAL A 9 -6.81 -6.39 -8.74
CA VAL A 9 -6.73 -4.99 -8.31
C VAL A 9 -7.29 -4.85 -6.89
N PHE A 10 -6.67 -4.00 -6.07
CA PHE A 10 -7.20 -3.62 -4.76
C PHE A 10 -7.16 -2.10 -4.58
N GLU A 11 -7.82 -1.61 -3.53
CA GLU A 11 -7.85 -0.19 -3.19
C GLU A 11 -7.20 0.05 -1.82
N LEU A 12 -6.35 1.06 -1.73
CA LEU A 12 -5.73 1.51 -0.47
C LEU A 12 -5.54 3.03 -0.53
N LEU A 13 -5.96 3.73 0.52
CA LEU A 13 -5.90 5.20 0.61
C LEU A 13 -6.54 5.93 -0.59
N GLY A 14 -7.63 5.37 -1.15
CA GLY A 14 -8.31 5.91 -2.33
C GLY A 14 -7.59 5.62 -3.67
N HIS A 15 -6.46 4.93 -3.66
CA HIS A 15 -5.73 4.53 -4.86
C HIS A 15 -6.09 3.11 -5.27
N LYS A 16 -6.43 2.90 -6.55
CA LYS A 16 -6.56 1.57 -7.15
C LYS A 16 -5.20 1.04 -7.61
N ILE A 17 -4.72 -0.02 -6.98
CA ILE A 17 -3.39 -0.59 -7.21
C ILE A 17 -3.48 -1.82 -8.12
N GLN A 18 -2.86 -1.74 -9.30
CA GLN A 18 -2.85 -2.77 -10.33
C GLN A 18 -1.79 -3.86 -10.06
N PRO A 19 -1.98 -5.11 -10.53
CA PRO A 19 -0.95 -6.15 -10.50
C PRO A 19 0.38 -5.70 -11.13
N GLY A 20 1.47 -5.79 -10.37
CA GLY A 20 2.80 -5.36 -10.81
C GLY A 20 3.08 -3.87 -10.60
N GLN A 21 2.17 -3.12 -9.97
CA GLN A 21 2.37 -1.71 -9.67
C GLN A 21 3.18 -1.51 -8.39
N ARG A 22 3.98 -0.44 -8.38
CA ARG A 22 4.60 0.14 -7.19
C ARG A 22 4.27 1.62 -7.14
N LEU A 23 3.93 2.13 -5.96
CA LEU A 23 3.63 3.55 -5.74
C LEU A 23 3.91 3.93 -4.29
N GLU A 24 4.20 5.21 -4.09
CA GLU A 24 4.29 5.83 -2.77
C GLU A 24 3.07 6.73 -2.59
N VAL A 25 2.44 6.66 -1.42
CA VAL A 25 1.25 7.44 -1.08
C VAL A 25 1.41 8.07 0.29
N GLU A 26 0.88 9.27 0.46
CA GLU A 26 0.88 9.97 1.74
C GLU A 26 -0.31 9.54 2.58
N PHE A 27 -0.04 9.00 3.76
CA PHE A 27 -1.05 8.71 4.77
C PHE A 27 -1.14 9.89 5.74
N GLU A 28 -2.22 10.66 5.64
CA GLU A 28 -2.53 11.72 6.60
C GLU A 28 -2.95 11.11 7.94
N ALA A 29 -1.99 10.92 8.84
CA ALA A 29 -2.25 10.60 10.23
C ALA A 29 -2.77 11.88 10.91
N ALA A 30 -3.91 11.78 11.58
CA ALA A 30 -4.67 12.87 12.22
C ALA A 30 -3.86 14.11 12.68
N GLN A 31 -4.47 15.29 12.57
CA GLN A 31 -3.88 16.54 13.09
C GLN A 31 -3.53 16.39 14.57
N LEU A 32 -2.23 16.47 14.88
CA LEU A 32 -1.76 16.50 16.26
C LEU A 32 -2.30 17.76 16.95
N TYR A 33 -2.44 17.71 18.27
CA TYR A 33 -2.86 18.84 19.12
C TYR A 33 -2.01 20.12 18.89
N THR A 34 -0.83 19.98 18.31
CA THR A 34 0.09 21.06 17.94
C THR A 34 -0.18 21.68 16.55
N HIS A 35 -1.26 21.30 15.87
CA HIS A 35 -1.63 21.76 14.53
C HIS A 35 -0.62 21.46 13.40
N SER A 36 0.36 20.58 13.64
CA SER A 36 1.23 20.08 12.57
C SER A 36 0.53 18.94 11.83
N PRO A 37 0.37 19.01 10.50
CA PRO A 37 -0.09 17.85 9.73
C PRO A 37 0.98 16.76 9.79
N LEU A 38 0.60 15.55 10.25
CA LEU A 38 1.48 14.39 10.25
C LEU A 38 1.20 13.56 8.99
N SER A 39 2.05 13.71 7.99
CA SER A 39 2.02 12.86 6.80
C SER A 39 3.03 11.73 6.95
N ILE A 40 2.57 10.50 6.75
CA ILE A 40 3.41 9.30 6.80
C ILE A 40 3.51 8.74 5.39
N PRO A 41 4.70 8.69 4.77
CA PRO A 41 4.86 8.07 3.46
C PRO A 41 4.68 6.55 3.58
N VAL A 42 3.89 5.97 2.66
CA VAL A 42 3.63 4.53 2.57
C VAL A 42 4.02 4.02 1.19
N GLU A 43 5.00 3.12 1.13
CA GLU A 43 5.35 2.40 -0.11
C GLU A 43 4.44 1.17 -0.28
N ILE A 44 3.78 1.08 -1.43
CA ILE A 44 2.92 -0.04 -1.81
C ILE A 44 3.58 -0.80 -2.95
N ILE A 45 3.78 -2.10 -2.76
CA ILE A 45 4.33 -3.01 -3.77
C ILE A 45 3.32 -4.13 -4.02
N HIS A 46 2.77 -4.18 -5.23
CA HIS A 46 1.77 -5.20 -5.58
C HIS A 46 2.34 -6.21 -6.59
N GLY A 47 2.48 -7.46 -6.15
CA GLY A 47 2.95 -8.54 -7.00
C GLY A 47 2.00 -8.85 -8.17
N LYS A 48 2.55 -9.37 -9.27
CA LYS A 48 1.76 -9.80 -10.44
C LYS A 48 0.94 -11.07 -10.18
N GLN A 49 1.33 -11.85 -9.17
CA GLN A 49 0.75 -13.14 -8.84
C GLN A 49 0.26 -13.14 -7.40
N GLU A 50 -0.82 -13.88 -7.15
CA GLU A 50 -1.39 -14.06 -5.83
C GLU A 50 -0.36 -14.66 -4.88
N GLY A 51 -0.35 -14.17 -3.65
CA GLY A 51 0.59 -14.54 -2.62
C GLY A 51 0.19 -13.93 -1.27
N PRO A 52 0.98 -14.14 -0.22
CA PRO A 52 0.74 -13.54 1.08
C PRO A 52 0.84 -12.00 1.01
N VAL A 53 0.06 -11.33 1.87
CA VAL A 53 0.08 -9.88 2.03
C VAL A 53 0.83 -9.55 3.32
N LEU A 54 1.81 -8.66 3.26
CA LEU A 54 2.63 -8.24 4.39
C LEU A 54 2.57 -6.72 4.56
N MET A 55 2.46 -6.27 5.80
CA MET A 55 2.67 -4.88 6.18
C MET A 55 3.92 -4.81 7.08
N VAL A 56 4.88 -3.98 6.71
CA VAL A 56 6.06 -3.69 7.51
C VAL A 56 5.92 -2.27 8.04
N ASN A 57 6.16 -2.09 9.33
CA ASN A 57 6.11 -0.79 10.00
C ASN A 57 7.39 -0.60 10.84
N ALA A 58 7.92 0.62 10.89
CA ALA A 58 9.03 1.03 11.73
C ALA A 58 8.63 2.33 12.46
N ALA A 59 8.90 2.38 13.77
CA ALA A 59 8.58 3.49 14.66
C ALA A 59 9.81 4.35 14.96
#